data_AF-A0A453PW43-F1
#
_entry.id   AF-A0A453PW43-F1
#
_cell.length_a   1.000
_cell.length_b   1.000
_cell.length_c   1.000
_cell.angle_alpha   90.00
_cell.angle_beta   90.00
_cell.angle_gamma   90.00
#
_symmetry.space_group_name_H-M   'P 1'
#
loop_
_entity.id
_entity.type
_entity.pdbx_description
1 polymer ?
#
loop_
_entity_poly.entity_id
_entity_poly.type
_entity_poly.pdbx_seq_one_letter_code
_entity_poly.pdbx_strand_id
1 'polypeptide(L)' 'MGSGHFASEGFGKAAFIRKIEIADDTVKFATPNRYMVEHGSSDQSKYTTGGFDISKDFGMTIYYGGPGSMRA' A
#
# COMPACT_ATOMS: atom_id res chain seq x y z
N MET A 1 -5.83 -6.30 -9.93
CA MET A 1 -5.61 -7.10 -8.70
C MET A 1 -5.49 -8.55 -9.11
N GLY A 2 -4.34 -8.94 -9.67
CA GLY A 2 -4.13 -10.28 -10.26
C GLY A 2 -3.67 -11.29 -9.23
N SER A 3 -4.03 -12.55 -9.43
CA SER A 3 -3.65 -13.72 -8.63
C SER A 3 -2.13 -13.92 -8.63
N GLY A 4 -1.48 -13.79 -7.47
CA GLY A 4 -0.15 -14.39 -7.30
C GLY A 4 0.85 -13.64 -6.43
N HIS A 5 0.67 -12.35 -6.16
CA HIS A 5 1.69 -11.56 -5.46
C HIS A 5 1.21 -10.88 -4.18
N PHE A 6 2.04 -10.93 -3.14
CA PHE A 6 1.82 -10.32 -1.84
C PHE A 6 2.37 -8.89 -1.80
N ALA A 7 1.75 -8.01 -1.01
CA ALA A 7 2.22 -6.63 -0.87
C ALA A 7 3.69 -6.52 -0.43
N SER A 8 4.18 -7.49 0.35
CA SER A 8 5.57 -7.58 0.81
C SER A 8 6.59 -7.83 -0.31
N GLU A 9 6.16 -8.28 -1.49
CA GLU A 9 7.08 -8.53 -2.61
C GLU A 9 7.50 -7.26 -3.34
N GLY A 10 6.82 -6.13 -3.09
CA GLY A 10 7.25 -4.81 -3.52
C GLY A 10 7.23 -4.60 -5.04
N PHE A 11 8.06 -3.65 -5.49
CA PHE A 11 8.05 -3.14 -6.86
C PHE A 11 8.31 -4.23 -7.91
N GLY A 12 7.51 -4.22 -8.99
CA GLY A 12 7.62 -5.18 -10.10
C GLY A 12 6.99 -6.55 -9.83
N LYS A 13 6.49 -6.80 -8.60
CA LYS A 13 5.79 -8.04 -8.23
C LYS A 13 4.41 -7.76 -7.65
N ALA A 14 4.32 -6.87 -6.66
CA ALA A 14 3.07 -6.43 -6.08
C ALA A 14 2.41 -5.32 -6.92
N ALA A 15 1.09 -5.22 -6.84
CA ALA A 15 0.39 -4.06 -7.34
C ALA A 15 0.64 -2.86 -6.40
N PHE A 16 0.73 -1.66 -6.95
CA PHE A 16 1.00 -0.45 -6.17
C PHE A 16 0.26 0.78 -6.70
N ILE A 17 -0.02 1.72 -5.80
CA ILE A 17 -0.38 3.10 -6.12
C ILE A 17 0.74 3.97 -5.55
N ARG A 18 1.24 4.94 -6.34
CA ARG A 18 2.37 5.80 -5.97
C ARG A 18 2.04 7.28 -6.18
N LYS A 19 2.88 8.16 -5.65
CA LYS A 19 2.69 9.63 -5.66
C LYS A 19 1.34 10.02 -5.07
N ILE A 20 0.97 9.38 -3.96
CA ILE A 20 -0.23 9.76 -3.21
C ILE A 20 0.04 11.09 -2.52
N GLU A 21 -0.84 12.06 -2.75
CA GLU A 21 -0.81 13.37 -2.11
C GLU A 21 -2.11 13.54 -1.32
N ILE A 22 -2.00 13.93 -0.05
CA ILE A 22 -3.14 14.11 0.84
C ILE A 22 -3.21 15.60 1.16
N ALA A 23 -4.30 16.25 0.79
CA ALA A 23 -4.55 17.64 1.14
C ALA A 23 -5.28 17.71 2.48
N ASP A 24 -4.81 18.57 3.38
CA ASP A 24 -5.58 18.97 4.56
C ASP A 24 -6.57 20.11 4.23
N ASP A 25 -7.34 20.53 5.22
CA ASP A 25 -8.27 21.66 5.16
C ASP A 25 -7.58 23.01 4.85
N THR A 26 -6.25 23.05 4.90
CA THR A 26 -5.41 24.21 4.58
C THR A 26 -4.76 24.13 3.19
N VAL A 27 -5.14 23.13 2.36
CA VAL A 27 -4.59 22.88 1.01
C VAL A 27 -3.09 22.56 1.03
N LYS A 28 -2.55 22.16 2.19
CA LYS A 28 -1.16 21.70 2.29
C LYS A 28 -1.12 20.21 2.04
N PHE A 29 -0.11 19.79 1.28
CA PHE A 29 0.18 18.37 1.10
C PHE A 29 0.78 17.83 2.41
N ALA A 30 -0.01 17.02 3.11
CA ALA A 30 0.35 16.39 4.36
C ALA A 30 0.87 14.98 4.11
N THR A 31 1.99 14.67 4.76
CA THR A 31 2.50 13.31 4.84
C THR A 31 1.98 12.69 6.14
N PRO A 32 1.19 11.60 6.09
CA PRO A 32 0.69 10.94 7.30
C PRO A 32 1.84 10.44 8.18
N ASN A 33 1.59 10.41 9.50
CA ASN A 33 2.54 9.78 10.41
C ASN A 33 2.48 8.25 10.23
N ARG A 34 3.58 7.66 9.74
CA ARG A 34 3.72 6.21 9.49
C ARG A 34 3.41 5.31 10.70
N TYR A 35 3.56 5.83 11.92
CA TYR A 35 3.26 5.08 13.15
C TYR A 35 1.79 5.18 13.58
N MET A 36 1.03 6.08 12.97
CA MET A 36 -0.39 6.32 13.29
C MET A 36 -1.33 5.87 12.16
N VAL A 37 -0.79 5.30 11.08
CA VAL A 37 -1.57 4.81 9.95
C VAL A 37 -1.79 3.32 10.07
N GLU A 38 -3.06 2.94 10.15
CA GLU A 38 -3.49 1.56 9.99
C GLU A 38 -3.69 1.24 8.51
N HIS A 39 -3.30 0.03 8.12
CA HIS A 39 -3.54 -0.51 6.79
C HIS A 39 -4.20 -1.88 6.94
N GLY A 40 -5.11 -2.21 6.05
CA GLY A 40 -5.83 -3.47 6.14
C GLY A 40 -6.73 -3.73 4.94
N SER A 41 -7.23 -4.97 4.91
CA SER A 41 -8.24 -5.43 3.96
C SER A 41 -9.45 -5.95 4.74
N SER A 42 -10.66 -5.76 4.18
CA SER A 42 -11.89 -6.36 4.71
C SER A 42 -11.86 -7.90 4.66
N ASP A 43 -11.01 -8.48 3.82
CA ASP A 43 -10.76 -9.92 3.75
C ASP A 43 -9.24 -10.19 3.67
N GLN A 44 -8.61 -10.36 4.83
CA GLN A 44 -7.17 -10.63 4.94
C GLN A 44 -6.78 -12.03 4.46
N SER A 45 -7.76 -12.94 4.26
CA SER A 45 -7.50 -14.27 3.69
C SER A 45 -7.26 -14.23 2.18
N LYS A 46 -7.71 -13.16 1.52
CA LYS A 46 -7.63 -12.97 0.06
C LYS A 46 -6.74 -11.83 -0.37
N TYR A 47 -6.54 -10.82 0.47
CA TYR A 47 -5.78 -9.64 0.09
C TYR A 47 -4.78 -9.28 1.18
N THR A 48 -3.57 -8.95 0.76
CA THR A 48 -2.55 -8.40 1.64
C THR A 48 -2.37 -6.93 1.34
N THR A 49 -2.17 -6.13 2.37
CA THR A 49 -1.85 -4.72 2.27
C THR A 49 -0.53 -4.50 2.97
N GLY A 50 0.39 -3.82 2.31
CA GLY A 50 1.51 -3.19 3.00
C GLY A 50 1.05 -1.83 3.51
N GLY A 51 1.71 -1.32 4.55
CA GLY A 51 1.64 0.11 4.84
C GLY A 51 2.14 0.95 3.65
N PHE A 52 2.35 2.23 3.87
CA PHE A 52 2.94 3.08 2.84
C PHE A 52 4.45 3.26 3.05
N ASP A 53 5.17 3.36 1.94
CA ASP A 53 6.57 3.79 1.90
C ASP A 53 6.65 5.22 1.35
N ILE A 54 7.73 5.95 1.66
CA ILE A 54 7.99 7.28 1.12
C ILE A 54 9.44 7.32 0.63
N SER A 55 9.60 7.50 -0.68
CA SER A 55 10.90 7.79 -1.28
C SER A 55 10.84 9.05 -2.13
N LYS A 56 12.00 9.68 -2.37
CA LYS A 56 12.08 10.88 -3.23
C LYS A 56 11.61 10.60 -4.66
N ASP A 57 11.86 9.40 -5.17
CA ASP A 57 11.60 9.05 -6.57
C ASP A 57 10.17 8.51 -6.80
N PHE A 58 9.61 7.81 -5.82
CA PHE A 58 8.28 7.20 -5.93
C PHE A 58 7.18 7.94 -5.15
N GLY A 59 7.55 8.88 -4.27
CA GLY A 59 6.61 9.54 -3.35
C GLY A 59 5.98 8.54 -2.39
N MET A 60 4.85 8.93 -1.78
CA MET A 60 4.06 8.01 -0.96
C MET A 60 3.50 6.88 -1.84
N THR A 61 3.83 5.63 -1.48
CA THR A 61 3.49 4.43 -2.24
C THR A 61 2.85 3.39 -1.35
N ILE A 62 1.72 2.83 -1.76
CA ILE A 62 1.04 1.72 -1.09
C ILE A 62 1.11 0.48 -1.97
N TYR A 63 1.55 -0.63 -1.40
CA TYR A 63 1.55 -1.94 -2.04
C TYR A 63 0.35 -2.77 -1.60
N TYR A 64 -0.28 -3.46 -2.55
CA TYR A 64 -1.39 -4.36 -2.29
C TYR A 64 -1.28 -5.63 -3.14
N GLY A 65 -1.65 -6.75 -2.53
CA GLY A 65 -1.63 -8.08 -3.11
C GLY A 65 -3.03 -8.66 -3.25
N GLY A 66 -3.26 -9.41 -4.33
CA GLY A 66 -4.48 -10.19 -4.56
C GLY A 66 -4.38 -11.59 -3.94
N PRO A 67 -5.31 -12.52 -4.24
CA PRO A 67 -5.38 -13.85 -3.63
C PRO A 67 -4.20 -14.74 -4.01
N GLY A 68 -3.03 -14.44 -3.44
CA GLY A 68 -1.99 -15.41 -3.14
C GLY A 68 -2.48 -16.15 -1.90
N SER A 69 -3.07 -17.33 -2.12
CA SER A 69 -3.59 -18.20 -1.07
C SER A 69 -2.61 -18.29 0.11
N MET A 70 -3.03 -17.91 1.32
CA MET A 70 -2.35 -18.31 2.57
C MET A 70 -2.77 -19.74 2.97
N ARG A 71 -2.89 -20.62 1.97
CA ARG A 71 -3.05 -22.06 2.08
C ARG A 71 -2.18 -22.69 1.00
N ALA A 72 -1.00 -23.16 1.41
CA ALA A 72 -0.37 -24.34 0.86
C ALA A 72 -0.78 -25.52 1.75
#